data_AF-A0A7X9ADS3-F1
#
_entry.id   AF-A0A7X9ADS3-F1
#
_cell.length_a   1.000
_cell.length_b   1.000
_cell.length_c   1.000
_cell.angle_alpha   90.00
_cell.angle_beta   90.00
_cell.angle_gamma   90.00
#
_symmetry.space_group_name_H-M   'P 1'
#
loop_
_entity.id
_entity.type
_entity.pdbx_description
1 polymer ?
#
loop_
_entity_poly.entity_id
_entity_poly.type
_entity_poly.pdbx_seq_one_letter_code
_entity_poly.pdbx_strand_id
1 'polypeptide(L)'
;TWQSVERYLSALQESFIIYQAKRYNIKGRQHLRTLEKYYVVDLALRSTLIGSRTTDMGHVLENIIYLELIRRGFDVYVGKIGALEVDFIAFSHGEITYFQVAETVRNHETLVRELAPFKKIDDHWPKYLLTRDEDPEEYYDGVKKLNALTWLMDKSAVYQG
;
A
#
# COMPACT_ATOMS: atom_id res chain seq x y z
N THR A 1 21.02 15.13 -16.22
CA THR A 1 20.72 14.04 -17.18
C THR A 1 19.98 12.95 -16.42
N TRP A 2 19.06 12.22 -17.07
CA TRP A 2 18.30 11.11 -16.45
C TRP A 2 19.18 10.11 -15.67
N GLN A 3 20.39 9.88 -16.17
CA GLN A 3 21.45 9.09 -15.52
C GLN A 3 21.80 9.55 -14.10
N SER A 4 21.67 10.85 -13.79
CA SER A 4 21.96 11.37 -12.44
C SER A 4 20.86 11.01 -11.45
N VAL A 5 19.59 11.08 -11.84
CA VAL A 5 18.44 10.81 -10.95
C VAL A 5 18.38 9.32 -10.60
N GLU A 6 18.52 8.44 -11.60
CA GLU A 6 18.58 6.99 -11.38
C GLU A 6 19.73 6.64 -10.44
N ARG A 7 20.92 7.23 -10.63
CA ARG A 7 22.07 6.99 -9.75
C ARG A 7 21.78 7.39 -8.29
N TYR A 8 21.10 8.50 -8.06
CA TYR A 8 20.72 8.89 -6.69
C TYR A 8 19.67 7.95 -6.09
N LEU A 9 18.66 7.54 -6.88
CA LEU A 9 17.66 6.56 -6.42
C LEU A 9 18.32 5.22 -6.07
N SER A 10 19.20 4.72 -6.94
CA SER A 10 19.96 3.49 -6.67
C SER A 10 20.79 3.61 -5.39
N ALA A 11 21.51 4.73 -5.19
CA ALA A 11 22.28 4.94 -3.96
C ALA A 11 21.39 5.00 -2.71
N LEU A 12 20.20 5.61 -2.79
CA LEU A 12 19.24 5.66 -1.67
C LEU A 12 18.62 4.28 -1.38
N GLN A 13 18.42 3.45 -2.40
CA GLN A 13 17.96 2.07 -2.25
C GLN A 13 19.04 1.17 -1.65
N GLU A 14 20.28 1.27 -2.16
CA GLU A 14 21.43 0.50 -1.67
C GLU A 14 21.81 0.85 -0.22
N SER A 15 21.51 2.07 0.21
CA SER A 15 21.64 2.52 1.60
C SER A 15 20.42 2.24 2.47
N PHE A 16 19.40 1.55 1.95
CA PHE A 16 18.16 1.20 2.65
C PHE A 16 17.35 2.41 3.16
N ILE A 17 17.58 3.59 2.58
CA ILE A 17 16.83 4.81 2.93
C ILE A 17 15.43 4.77 2.31
N ILE A 18 15.33 4.23 1.09
CA ILE A 18 14.06 4.07 0.38
C ILE A 18 13.89 2.64 -0.13
N TYR A 19 12.63 2.22 -0.20
CA TYR A 19 12.20 0.94 -0.75
C TYR A 19 11.31 1.20 -1.96
N GLN A 20 11.60 0.48 -3.05
CA GLN A 20 10.87 0.60 -4.31
C GLN A 20 9.70 -0.38 -4.35
N ALA A 21 8.50 0.15 -4.60
CA ALA A 21 7.32 -0.64 -4.93
C ALA A 21 7.10 -0.60 -6.44
N LYS A 22 7.32 -1.74 -7.09
CA LYS A 22 7.07 -1.91 -8.52
C LYS A 22 5.57 -1.90 -8.80
N ARG A 23 5.18 -1.54 -10.03
CA ARG A 23 3.77 -1.57 -10.45
C ARG A 23 3.40 -2.91 -11.06
N TYR A 24 2.19 -3.37 -10.76
CA TYR A 24 1.63 -4.61 -11.29
C TYR A 24 0.27 -4.36 -11.94
N ASN A 25 0.10 -4.80 -13.19
CA ASN A 25 -1.18 -4.75 -13.88
C ASN A 25 -2.01 -5.98 -13.48
N ILE A 26 -3.08 -5.75 -12.71
CA ILE A 26 -3.93 -6.82 -12.17
C ILE A 26 -4.61 -7.61 -13.30
N LYS A 27 -5.14 -6.90 -14.31
CA LYS A 27 -5.88 -7.51 -15.42
C LYS A 27 -4.97 -8.29 -16.36
N GLY A 28 -3.80 -7.73 -16.66
CA GLY A 28 -2.81 -8.34 -17.55
C GLY A 28 -1.85 -9.32 -16.87
N ARG A 29 -1.91 -9.43 -15.54
CA ARG A 29 -1.01 -10.24 -14.69
C ARG A 29 0.47 -10.04 -15.03
N GLN A 30 0.88 -8.78 -15.21
CA GLN A 30 2.22 -8.43 -15.67
C GLN A 30 2.82 -7.24 -14.91
N HIS A 31 4.13 -7.23 -14.74
CA HIS A 31 4.87 -6.10 -14.20
C HIS A 31 4.89 -4.94 -15.22
N LEU A 32 4.68 -3.72 -14.72
CA LEU A 32 4.79 -2.50 -15.51
C LEU A 32 6.18 -1.90 -15.31
N ARG A 33 6.84 -1.51 -16.40
CA ARG A 33 8.22 -0.99 -16.40
C ARG A 33 8.36 0.50 -16.06
N THR A 34 7.28 1.19 -15.70
CA THR A 34 7.29 2.66 -15.55
C THR A 34 6.64 3.14 -14.25
N LEU A 35 7.12 4.30 -13.76
CA LEU A 35 6.55 5.10 -12.66
C LEU A 35 6.49 4.40 -11.29
N GLU A 36 7.60 3.86 -10.83
CA GLU A 36 7.69 3.20 -9.52
C GLU A 36 7.42 4.18 -8.36
N LYS A 37 6.75 3.68 -7.32
CA LYS A 37 6.61 4.42 -6.06
C LYS A 37 7.76 4.05 -5.13
N TYR A 38 8.17 5.02 -4.30
CA TYR A 38 9.23 4.83 -3.31
C TYR A 38 8.70 5.19 -1.93
N TYR A 39 8.97 4.32 -0.97
CA TYR A 39 8.59 4.47 0.44
C TYR A 39 9.84 4.65 1.29
N VAL A 40 9.81 5.56 2.25
CA VAL A 40 10.96 5.95 3.06
C VAL A 40 10.99 5.11 4.34
N VAL A 41 12.18 4.64 4.74
CA VAL A 41 12.36 3.83 5.96
C VAL A 41 12.02 4.60 7.24
N ASP A 42 12.28 5.91 7.24
CA ASP A 42 12.08 6.80 8.38
C ASP A 42 11.17 7.98 8.00
N LEU A 43 10.05 8.11 8.70
CA LEU A 43 9.09 9.19 8.50
C LEU A 43 9.68 10.57 8.86
N ALA A 44 10.68 10.63 9.75
CA ALA A 44 11.39 11.86 10.06
C ALA A 44 12.14 12.37 8.83
N LEU A 45 12.83 11.49 8.08
CA LEU A 45 13.48 11.86 6.82
C LEU A 45 12.46 12.45 5.83
N ARG A 46 11.30 11.81 5.71
CA ARG A 46 10.20 12.31 4.87
C ARG A 46 9.76 13.73 5.28
N SER A 47 9.55 13.96 6.57
CA SER A 47 9.14 15.27 7.09
C SER A 47 10.17 16.37 6.84
N THR A 48 11.47 16.06 6.94
CA THR A 48 12.56 17.00 6.64
C THR A 48 12.69 17.34 5.17
N LEU A 49 12.35 16.42 4.27
CA LEU A 49 12.46 16.60 2.81
C LEU A 49 11.24 17.28 2.19
N ILE A 50 10.03 17.03 2.72
CA ILE A 50 8.75 17.44 2.09
C ILE A 50 8.04 18.56 2.89
N GLY A 51 8.37 18.73 4.18
CA GLY A 51 7.70 19.65 5.10
C GLY A 51 6.40 19.07 5.69
N SER A 52 5.94 19.56 6.84
CA SER A 52 4.69 19.08 7.46
C SER A 52 3.47 19.81 6.87
N ARG A 53 2.66 19.12 6.06
CA ARG A 53 1.31 19.57 5.70
C ARG A 53 0.29 18.58 6.26
N THR A 54 -0.97 18.98 6.40
CA THR A 54 -2.03 18.11 6.94
C THR A 54 -2.51 17.05 5.96
N THR A 55 -2.27 17.21 4.65
CA THR A 55 -2.57 16.24 3.57
C THR A 55 -1.70 14.97 3.60
N ASP A 56 -0.98 14.75 4.69
CA ASP A 56 0.20 13.90 4.75
C ASP A 56 -0.07 12.57 5.44
N MET A 57 -1.12 12.51 6.24
CA MET A 57 -1.38 11.40 7.14
C MET A 57 -1.81 10.12 6.42
N GLY A 58 -2.60 10.24 5.35
CA GLY A 58 -2.92 9.10 4.47
C GLY A 58 -1.65 8.48 3.85
N HIS A 59 -0.73 9.32 3.36
CA HIS A 59 0.54 8.85 2.80
C HIS A 59 1.52 8.32 3.85
N VAL A 60 1.51 8.89 5.06
CA VAL A 60 2.27 8.35 6.20
C VAL A 60 1.75 6.95 6.55
N LEU A 61 0.42 6.77 6.61
CA LEU A 61 -0.17 5.46 6.86
C LEU A 61 0.15 4.49 5.72
N GLU A 62 0.01 4.90 4.46
CA GLU A 62 0.40 4.12 3.28
C GLU A 62 1.86 3.63 3.40
N ASN A 63 2.79 4.52 3.79
CA ASN A 63 4.20 4.18 4.00
C ASN A 63 4.39 3.18 5.15
N ILE A 64 3.70 3.37 6.28
CA ILE A 64 3.76 2.44 7.43
C ILE A 64 3.26 1.05 7.02
N ILE A 65 2.11 0.98 6.34
CA ILE A 65 1.55 -0.29 5.88
C ILE A 65 2.49 -0.96 4.88
N TYR A 66 3.06 -0.22 3.92
CA TYR A 66 4.06 -0.77 3.01
C TYR A 66 5.25 -1.40 3.74
N LEU A 67 5.86 -0.65 4.67
CA LEU A 67 7.01 -1.12 5.45
C LEU A 67 6.65 -2.36 6.26
N GLU A 68 5.46 -2.39 6.85
CA GLU A 68 4.98 -3.55 7.58
C GLU A 68 4.79 -4.77 6.68
N LEU A 69 4.22 -4.60 5.49
CA LEU A 69 4.03 -5.71 4.53
C LEU A 69 5.37 -6.32 4.13
N ILE A 70 6.37 -5.51 3.77
CA ILE A 70 7.70 -6.05 3.45
C ILE A 70 8.39 -6.66 4.69
N ARG A 71 8.16 -6.11 5.88
CA ARG A 71 8.67 -6.67 7.15
C ARG A 71 8.05 -8.03 7.46
N ARG A 72 6.79 -8.25 7.06
CA ARG A 72 6.09 -9.55 7.15
C ARG A 72 6.51 -10.54 6.04
N GLY A 73 7.41 -10.16 5.14
CA GLY A 73 7.96 -11.06 4.11
C GLY A 73 7.14 -11.13 2.82
N PHE A 74 6.20 -10.20 2.60
CA PHE A 74 5.45 -10.14 1.34
C PHE A 74 6.29 -9.51 0.21
N ASP A 75 6.09 -10.02 -1.01
CA ASP A 75 6.46 -9.29 -2.22
C ASP A 75 5.36 -8.26 -2.53
N VAL A 76 5.68 -6.97 -2.38
CA VAL A 76 4.69 -5.89 -2.42
C VAL A 76 4.78 -5.06 -3.71
N TYR A 77 3.64 -4.85 -4.35
CA TYR A 77 3.50 -4.07 -5.59
C TYR A 77 2.38 -3.06 -5.49
N VAL A 78 2.48 -1.96 -6.22
CA VAL A 78 1.34 -1.05 -6.45
C VAL A 78 0.47 -1.61 -7.57
N GLY A 79 -0.81 -1.84 -7.30
CA GLY A 79 -1.73 -2.45 -8.24
C GLY A 79 -2.35 -1.46 -9.21
N LYS A 80 -2.40 -1.79 -10.51
CA LYS A 80 -3.17 -1.04 -11.51
C LYS A 80 -4.28 -1.88 -12.09
N ILE A 81 -5.49 -1.33 -12.12
CA ILE A 81 -6.66 -1.92 -12.79
C ILE A 81 -7.40 -0.89 -13.66
N GLY A 82 -7.10 -0.93 -14.96
CA GLY A 82 -7.49 0.13 -15.87
C GLY A 82 -6.86 1.46 -15.44
N ALA A 83 -7.69 2.48 -15.19
CA ALA A 83 -7.24 3.77 -14.68
C ALA A 83 -7.14 3.83 -13.14
N LEU A 84 -7.64 2.82 -12.43
CA LEU A 84 -7.66 2.80 -10.97
C LEU A 84 -6.38 2.17 -10.41
N GLU A 85 -6.06 2.54 -9.18
CA GLU A 85 -4.92 2.04 -8.44
C GLU A 85 -5.42 1.34 -7.17
N VAL A 86 -4.81 0.21 -6.85
CA VAL A 86 -4.87 -0.40 -5.51
C VAL A 86 -3.53 -0.08 -4.87
N ASP A 87 -3.52 0.42 -3.64
CA ASP A 87 -2.28 0.87 -3.00
C ASP A 87 -1.26 -0.26 -2.95
N PHE A 88 -1.68 -1.45 -2.48
CA PHE A 88 -0.80 -2.62 -2.42
C PHE A 88 -1.45 -3.92 -2.88
N ILE A 89 -0.66 -4.70 -3.61
CA ILE A 89 -0.82 -6.12 -3.83
C ILE A 89 0.34 -6.80 -3.12
N ALA A 90 0.03 -7.64 -2.15
CA ALA A 90 1.01 -8.41 -1.39
C ALA A 90 0.94 -9.87 -1.84
N PHE A 91 2.06 -10.42 -2.31
CA PHE A 91 2.19 -11.82 -2.67
C PHE A 91 2.96 -12.57 -1.59
N SER A 92 2.47 -13.74 -1.20
CA SER A 92 3.20 -14.68 -0.35
C SER A 92 2.73 -16.10 -0.62
N HIS A 93 3.66 -17.05 -0.77
CA HIS A 93 3.36 -18.48 -0.97
C HIS A 93 2.33 -18.80 -2.08
N GLY A 94 2.28 -17.98 -3.14
CA GLY A 94 1.32 -18.15 -4.24
C GLY A 94 -0.08 -17.58 -3.96
N GLU A 95 -0.28 -16.99 -2.79
CA GLU A 95 -1.48 -16.26 -2.41
C GLU A 95 -1.32 -14.76 -2.65
N ILE A 96 -2.44 -14.09 -2.91
CA ILE A 96 -2.50 -12.66 -3.13
C ILE A 96 -3.37 -12.05 -2.05
N THR A 97 -2.97 -10.90 -1.53
CA THR A 97 -3.82 -10.04 -0.70
C THR A 97 -3.78 -8.61 -1.22
N TYR A 98 -4.93 -7.97 -1.30
CA TYR A 98 -5.07 -6.59 -1.74
C TYR A 98 -5.30 -5.67 -0.54
N PHE A 99 -4.64 -4.52 -0.53
CA PHE A 99 -4.79 -3.49 0.50
C PHE A 99 -5.05 -2.12 -0.14
N GLN A 100 -6.06 -1.45 0.39
CA GLN A 100 -6.30 -0.02 0.20
C GLN A 100 -6.15 0.67 1.55
N VAL A 101 -5.55 1.84 1.58
CA VAL A 101 -5.20 2.57 2.80
C VAL A 101 -5.78 3.98 2.73
N ALA A 102 -6.50 4.38 3.78
CA ALA A 102 -7.06 5.72 3.88
C ALA A 102 -6.90 6.26 5.30
N GLU A 103 -6.82 7.59 5.45
CA GLU A 103 -6.86 8.18 6.79
C GLU A 103 -8.23 7.92 7.45
N THR A 104 -9.30 8.26 6.74
CA THR A 104 -10.69 8.04 7.15
C THR A 104 -11.56 7.81 5.93
N VAL A 105 -12.60 6.97 6.06
CA VAL A 105 -13.62 6.75 5.02
C VAL A 105 -15.02 7.08 5.51
N ARG A 106 -15.14 7.84 6.61
CA ARG A 106 -16.43 8.27 7.18
C ARG A 106 -17.27 9.11 6.23
N ASN A 107 -16.62 9.80 5.28
CA ASN A 107 -17.32 10.43 4.17
C ASN A 107 -17.65 9.36 3.10
N HIS A 108 -18.94 9.25 2.75
CA HIS A 108 -19.42 8.25 1.79
C HIS A 108 -18.72 8.31 0.41
N GLU A 109 -18.43 9.51 -0.11
CA GLU A 109 -17.73 9.66 -1.38
C GLU A 109 -16.30 9.11 -1.30
N THR A 110 -15.64 9.31 -0.15
CA THR A 110 -14.31 8.75 0.10
C THR A 110 -14.37 7.23 0.15
N LEU A 111 -15.31 6.65 0.91
CA LEU A 111 -15.51 5.19 0.95
C LEU A 111 -15.74 4.60 -0.44
N VAL A 112 -16.65 5.19 -1.22
CA VAL A 112 -16.96 4.73 -2.59
C VAL A 112 -15.71 4.80 -3.48
N ARG A 113 -14.92 5.87 -3.37
CA ARG A 113 -13.68 6.05 -4.13
C ARG A 113 -12.63 4.99 -3.77
N GLU A 114 -12.42 4.74 -2.48
CA GLU A 114 -11.44 3.74 -1.99
C GLU A 114 -11.86 2.30 -2.32
N LEU A 115 -13.16 2.00 -2.37
CA LEU A 115 -13.66 0.66 -2.75
C LEU A 115 -13.71 0.43 -4.27
N ALA A 116 -13.68 1.49 -5.09
CA ALA A 116 -13.85 1.39 -6.55
C ALA A 116 -12.85 0.46 -7.27
N PRO A 117 -11.55 0.39 -6.90
CA PRO A 117 -10.61 -0.55 -7.52
C PRO A 117 -11.02 -2.01 -7.29
N PHE A 118 -11.46 -2.34 -6.07
CA PHE A 118 -11.83 -3.71 -5.69
C PHE A 118 -13.02 -4.26 -6.47
N LYS A 119 -14.00 -3.42 -6.80
CA LYS A 119 -15.15 -3.81 -7.63
C LYS A 119 -14.79 -4.27 -9.04
N LYS A 120 -13.56 -3.97 -9.51
CA LYS A 120 -13.06 -4.40 -10.82
C LYS A 120 -12.21 -5.66 -10.76
N ILE A 121 -11.84 -6.11 -9.57
CA ILE A 121 -11.01 -7.30 -9.36
C ILE A 121 -11.94 -8.50 -9.24
N ASP A 122 -11.99 -9.29 -10.30
CA ASP A 122 -12.82 -10.50 -10.39
C ASP A 122 -12.04 -11.73 -9.90
N ASP A 123 -11.77 -11.75 -8.59
CA ASP A 123 -11.19 -12.90 -7.90
C ASP A 123 -11.65 -12.97 -6.44
N HIS A 124 -11.28 -14.06 -5.76
CA HIS A 124 -11.68 -14.36 -4.39
C HIS A 124 -10.56 -14.14 -3.36
N TRP A 125 -9.47 -13.47 -3.77
CA TRP A 125 -8.38 -13.19 -2.84
C TRP A 125 -8.79 -12.16 -1.79
N PRO A 126 -8.23 -12.21 -0.56
CA PRO A 126 -8.54 -11.27 0.50
C PRO A 126 -8.30 -9.81 0.09
N LYS A 127 -9.23 -8.94 0.48
CA LYS A 127 -9.23 -7.50 0.18
C LYS A 127 -9.44 -6.73 1.48
N TYR A 128 -8.53 -5.83 1.81
CA TYR A 128 -8.58 -5.04 3.04
C TYR A 128 -8.63 -3.55 2.72
N LEU A 129 -9.49 -2.83 3.45
CA LEU A 129 -9.48 -1.38 3.53
C LEU A 129 -9.02 -0.97 4.94
N LEU A 130 -7.76 -0.54 5.05
CA LEU A 130 -7.16 -0.15 6.32
C LEU A 130 -7.34 1.35 6.55
N THR A 131 -7.92 1.72 7.68
CA THR A 131 -8.24 3.11 8.02
C THR A 131 -7.78 3.49 9.42
N ARG A 132 -7.67 4.78 9.75
CA ARG A 132 -7.47 5.20 11.16
C ARG A 132 -8.78 5.30 11.93
N ASP A 133 -9.91 5.07 11.28
CA ASP A 133 -11.22 5.14 11.91
C ASP A 133 -11.30 4.10 13.06
N GLU A 134 -11.77 4.53 14.23
CA GLU A 134 -11.98 3.68 15.42
C GLU A 134 -13.37 3.02 15.41
N ASP A 135 -13.92 2.81 14.21
CA ASP A 135 -15.21 2.16 14.03
C ASP A 135 -15.04 0.63 14.07
N PRO A 136 -16.11 -0.14 14.38
CA PRO A 136 -16.08 -1.60 14.30
C PRO A 136 -15.64 -2.12 12.93
N GLU A 137 -15.22 -3.39 12.90
CA GLU A 137 -14.95 -4.07 11.63
C GLU A 137 -16.21 -4.13 10.76
N GLU A 138 -16.06 -3.86 9.47
CA GLU A 138 -17.16 -3.82 8.51
C GLU A 138 -16.78 -4.56 7.22
N TYR A 139 -17.79 -5.04 6.50
CA TYR A 139 -17.61 -5.74 5.23
C TYR A 139 -18.38 -5.05 4.11
N TYR A 140 -17.71 -4.86 2.97
CA TYR A 140 -18.24 -4.21 1.78
C TYR A 140 -17.95 -5.08 0.56
N ASP A 141 -18.95 -5.78 0.01
CA ASP A 141 -18.79 -6.60 -1.20
C ASP A 141 -17.55 -7.54 -1.14
N GLY A 142 -17.31 -8.16 0.02
CA GLY A 142 -16.15 -9.04 0.26
C GLY A 142 -14.85 -8.35 0.67
N VAL A 143 -14.84 -7.01 0.77
CA VAL A 143 -13.72 -6.21 1.30
C VAL A 143 -13.89 -6.03 2.80
N LYS A 144 -12.86 -6.39 3.58
CA LYS A 144 -12.84 -6.20 5.03
C LYS A 144 -12.27 -4.83 5.39
N LYS A 145 -13.08 -3.94 5.96
CA LYS A 145 -12.64 -2.65 6.54
C LYS A 145 -12.15 -2.89 7.97
N LEU A 146 -10.94 -2.43 8.26
CA LEU A 146 -10.29 -2.56 9.57
C LEU A 146 -9.65 -1.25 10.00
N ASN A 147 -9.54 -1.08 11.32
CA ASN A 147 -8.63 -0.12 11.89
C ASN A 147 -7.17 -0.58 11.66
N ALA A 148 -6.35 0.28 11.08
CA ALA A 148 -4.97 -0.01 10.69
C ALA A 148 -4.09 -0.32 11.90
N LEU A 149 -4.30 0.34 13.05
CA LEU A 149 -3.53 0.05 14.26
C LEU A 149 -3.83 -1.36 14.77
N THR A 150 -5.10 -1.78 14.73
CA THR A 150 -5.48 -3.16 15.09
C THR A 150 -4.79 -4.17 14.19
N TRP A 151 -4.76 -3.93 12.87
CA TRP A 151 -4.05 -4.78 11.91
C TRP A 151 -2.52 -4.82 12.13
N LEU A 152 -1.92 -3.68 12.49
CA LEU A 152 -0.49 -3.57 12.79
C LEU A 152 -0.10 -4.36 14.06
N MET A 153 -0.98 -4.42 15.06
CA MET A 153 -0.73 -5.13 16.31
C MET A 153 -0.95 -6.65 16.21
N ASP A 154 -1.67 -7.12 15.20
CA ASP A 154 -1.93 -8.54 15.02
C ASP A 154 -0.67 -9.30 14.56
N LYS A 155 -0.09 -10.06 15.50
CA LYS A 155 1.11 -10.89 15.29
C LYS A 155 0.82 -12.25 14.67
N SER A 156 -0.45 -12.65 14.55
CA SER A 156 -0.82 -13.95 13.96
C SER A 156 -0.52 -14.03 12.47
N ALA A 157 -0.36 -12.89 11.80
CA ALA A 157 0.05 -12.78 10.41
C ALA A 157 1.57 -12.95 10.16
N VAL A 158 2.36 -13.29 11.18
CA VAL A 158 3.84 -13.27 11.12
C VAL A 158 4.46 -14.68 10.97
N TYR A 159 3.69 -15.76 11.15
CA TYR A 159 4.22 -17.12 11.06
C TYR A 159 3.24 -18.07 10.39
N GLN A 160 3.34 -18.17 9.06
CA GLN A 160 3.00 -19.39 8.33
C GLN A 160 4.26 -19.87 7.61
N GLY A 161 5.24 -20.29 8.42
CA GLY A 161 6.43 -21.03 8.00
C GLY A 161 6.44 -22.37 8.71
#